data_AF-A0A0G3ELE1-F1
#
_entry.id   AF-A0A0G3ELE1-F1
#
_cell.length_a   1.000
_cell.length_b   1.000
_cell.length_c   1.000
_cell.angle_alpha   90.00
_cell.angle_beta   90.00
_cell.angle_gamma   90.00
#
_symmetry.space_group_name_H-M   'P 1'
#
loop_
_entity.id
_entity.type
_entity.pdbx_description
1 polymer ?
#
loop_
_entity_poly.entity_id
_entity_poly.type
_entity_poly.pdbx_seq_one_letter_code
_entity_poly.pdbx_strand_id
1 'polypeptide(L)'
;MRRYRKTFRLIPFLRTAAVAAAAAFVIFIGLRIMTPPEKTLDAAASPDGGRRARLREVFYDAQPALKVELRGRGPWRTVYYLDTGTNALPPEPELEWSDDSRRLYLRAGGARIWGYDAATGARILSPSRP
;
A
#
# COMPACT_ATOMS: atom_id res chain seq x y z
N MET A 1 3.32 -57.11 -40.63
CA MET A 1 3.11 -55.67 -40.32
C MET A 1 2.94 -55.48 -38.80
N ARG A 2 3.98 -55.03 -38.08
CA ARG A 2 3.89 -54.67 -36.65
C ARG A 2 3.78 -53.16 -36.53
N ARG A 3 2.65 -52.66 -36.00
CA ARG A 3 2.42 -51.23 -35.74
C ARG A 3 3.16 -50.80 -34.47
N TYR A 4 4.17 -49.95 -34.63
CA TYR A 4 4.83 -49.22 -33.54
C TYR A 4 3.87 -48.14 -32.99
N ARG A 5 3.32 -48.32 -31.78
CA ARG A 5 2.64 -47.25 -31.04
C ARG A 5 3.71 -46.32 -30.48
N LYS A 6 3.88 -45.15 -31.10
CA LYS A 6 4.61 -44.02 -30.51
C LYS A 6 3.81 -43.49 -29.33
N THR A 7 4.02 -44.03 -28.13
CA THR A 7 3.52 -43.43 -26.90
C THR A 7 4.30 -42.13 -26.70
N PHE A 8 3.62 -41.06 -27.09
CA PHE A 8 4.08 -39.69 -27.19
C PHE A 8 4.64 -39.22 -25.83
N ARG A 9 5.76 -38.48 -25.88
CA ARG A 9 6.52 -37.91 -24.75
C ARG A 9 5.74 -36.83 -23.96
N LEU A 10 4.47 -37.05 -23.63
CA LEU A 10 3.60 -36.06 -22.96
C LEU A 10 3.76 -36.07 -21.43
N ILE A 11 4.13 -37.22 -20.86
CA ILE A 11 4.25 -37.45 -19.41
C ILE A 11 5.34 -36.60 -18.72
N PRO A 12 6.56 -36.39 -19.28
CA PRO A 12 7.58 -35.59 -18.59
C PRO A 12 7.23 -34.09 -18.57
N PHE A 13 6.53 -33.58 -19.58
CA PHE A 13 6.16 -32.16 -19.66
C PHE A 13 5.11 -31.78 -18.60
N LEU A 14 4.10 -32.65 -18.41
CA LEU A 14 3.08 -32.49 -17.36
C LEU A 14 3.67 -32.53 -15.94
N ARG A 15 4.67 -33.39 -15.69
CA ARG A 15 5.38 -33.43 -14.39
C ARG A 15 6.17 -32.15 -14.13
N THR A 16 6.85 -31.63 -15.15
CA THR A 16 7.65 -30.40 -15.03
C THR A 16 6.76 -29.18 -14.77
N ALA A 17 5.62 -29.09 -15.47
CA ALA A 17 4.64 -28.03 -15.25
C ALA A 17 4.02 -28.08 -13.83
N ALA A 18 3.71 -29.27 -13.33
CA ALA A 18 3.17 -29.44 -11.98
C ALA A 18 4.18 -29.03 -10.89
N VAL A 19 5.46 -29.39 -11.06
CA VAL A 19 6.54 -28.98 -10.14
C VAL A 19 6.75 -27.47 -10.18
N ALA A 20 6.75 -26.85 -11.37
CA ALA A 20 6.88 -25.41 -11.51
C ALA A 20 5.70 -24.65 -10.85
N ALA A 21 4.47 -25.14 -11.03
CA ALA A 21 3.29 -24.57 -10.39
C ALA A 21 3.34 -24.70 -8.85
N ALA A 22 3.77 -25.86 -8.34
CA ALA A 22 3.95 -26.06 -6.91
C ALA A 22 5.03 -25.13 -6.34
N ALA A 23 6.16 -24.96 -7.02
CA ALA A 23 7.22 -24.04 -6.62
C ALA A 23 6.72 -22.58 -6.61
N ALA A 24 6.01 -22.15 -7.67
CA ALA A 24 5.42 -20.82 -7.74
C ALA A 24 4.41 -20.57 -6.62
N PHE A 25 3.61 -21.58 -6.27
CA PHE A 25 2.64 -21.49 -5.18
C PHE A 25 3.31 -21.35 -3.80
N VAL A 26 4.38 -22.11 -3.53
CA VAL A 26 5.15 -21.99 -2.28
C VAL A 26 5.79 -20.60 -2.19
N ILE A 27 6.38 -20.10 -3.27
CA ILE A 27 6.95 -18.74 -3.33
C ILE A 27 5.84 -17.69 -3.08
N PHE A 28 4.68 -17.85 -3.70
CA PHE A 28 3.53 -16.96 -3.49
C PHE A 28 3.08 -16.93 -2.02
N ILE A 29 2.97 -18.09 -1.37
CA ILE A 29 2.64 -18.16 0.06
C ILE A 29 3.72 -17.48 0.90
N GLY A 30 5.01 -17.75 0.63
CA GLY A 30 6.12 -17.11 1.34
C GLY A 30 6.07 -15.59 1.23
N LEU A 31 5.88 -15.06 0.02
CA LEU A 31 5.71 -13.63 -0.21
C LEU A 31 4.48 -13.07 0.51
N ARG A 32 3.37 -13.82 0.54
CA ARG A 32 2.14 -13.39 1.19
C ARG A 32 2.28 -13.29 2.71
N ILE A 33 3.06 -14.19 3.33
CA ILE A 33 3.38 -14.19 4.78
C ILE A 33 4.37 -13.07 5.11
N MET A 34 5.36 -12.84 4.26
CA MET A 34 6.38 -11.80 4.48
C MET A 34 5.86 -10.37 4.26
N THR A 35 4.76 -10.20 3.50
CA THR A 35 4.17 -8.88 3.29
C THR A 35 3.27 -8.55 4.48
N PRO A 36 3.58 -7.50 5.26
CA PRO A 36 2.78 -7.13 6.42
C PRO A 36 1.33 -6.88 6.00
N PRO A 37 0.34 -7.23 6.85
CA PRO A 37 -1.05 -6.92 6.55
C PRO A 37 -1.22 -5.40 6.50
N GLU A 38 -1.98 -4.94 5.52
CA GLU A 38 -2.27 -3.53 5.31
C GLU A 38 -3.78 -3.33 5.23
N LYS A 39 -4.30 -2.32 5.92
CA LYS A 39 -5.71 -1.93 5.87
C LYS A 39 -5.80 -0.49 5.43
N THR A 40 -6.67 -0.19 4.47
CA THR A 40 -6.94 1.20 4.09
C THR A 40 -7.96 1.76 5.07
N LEU A 41 -7.60 2.81 5.79
CA LEU A 41 -8.48 3.48 6.75
C LEU A 41 -9.32 4.56 6.08
N ASP A 42 -8.69 5.32 5.19
CA ASP A 42 -9.33 6.44 4.51
C ASP A 42 -8.71 6.68 3.12
N ALA A 43 -9.45 7.32 2.23
CA ALA A 43 -9.00 7.72 0.91
C ALA A 43 -9.66 9.02 0.47
N ALA A 44 -8.84 10.03 0.18
CA ALA A 44 -9.32 11.36 -0.21
C ALA A 44 -8.81 11.72 -1.61
N ALA A 45 -9.69 12.17 -2.49
CA ALA A 45 -9.33 12.77 -3.77
C ALA A 45 -9.11 14.28 -3.58
N SER A 46 -8.13 14.85 -4.28
CA SER A 46 -7.99 16.30 -4.30
C SER A 46 -9.20 16.94 -5.01
N PRO A 47 -9.61 18.16 -4.61
CA PRO A 47 -10.72 18.88 -5.25
C PRO A 47 -10.58 19.04 -6.77
N ASP A 48 -9.36 19.20 -7.27
CA ASP A 48 -9.04 19.27 -8.70
C ASP A 48 -9.10 17.91 -9.43
N GLY A 49 -9.31 16.81 -8.71
CA GLY A 49 -9.33 15.43 -9.22
C GLY A 49 -7.97 14.90 -9.70
N GLY A 50 -6.91 15.72 -9.67
CA GLY A 50 -5.60 15.40 -10.22
C GLY A 50 -4.75 14.51 -9.31
N ARG A 51 -5.12 14.38 -8.03
CA ARG A 51 -4.39 13.62 -7.01
C ARG A 51 -5.34 12.80 -6.16
N ARG A 52 -4.82 11.71 -5.63
CA ARG A 52 -5.50 10.82 -4.68
C ARG A 52 -4.56 10.51 -3.54
N ALA A 53 -5.06 10.57 -2.32
CA ALA A 53 -4.36 10.19 -1.12
C ALA A 53 -5.05 8.98 -0.48
N ARG A 54 -4.27 8.14 0.19
CA ARG A 54 -4.75 6.99 0.96
C ARG A 54 -4.05 6.96 2.29
N LEU A 55 -4.83 6.74 3.33
CA LEU A 55 -4.34 6.46 4.67
C LEU A 55 -4.39 4.95 4.87
N ARG A 56 -3.26 4.38 5.25
CA ARG A 56 -3.10 2.95 5.45
C ARG A 56 -2.59 2.69 6.86
N GLU A 57 -3.22 1.73 7.50
CA GLU A 57 -2.73 1.06 8.68
C GLU A 57 -1.87 -0.12 8.23
N VAL A 58 -0.64 -0.18 8.72
CA VAL A 58 0.33 -1.24 8.40
C VAL A 58 0.75 -1.87 9.72
N PHE A 59 0.83 -3.19 9.78
CA PHE A 59 1.23 -3.87 11.01
C PHE A 59 2.67 -4.40 10.89
N TYR A 60 3.57 -3.88 11.72
CA TYR A 60 4.92 -4.43 11.90
C TYR A 60 5.00 -5.01 13.31
N ASP A 61 5.44 -6.27 13.44
CA ASP A 61 5.57 -6.96 14.73
C ASP A 61 4.32 -6.86 15.63
N ALA A 62 3.14 -7.01 15.02
CA ALA A 62 1.82 -6.87 15.65
C ALA A 62 1.50 -5.47 16.24
N GLN A 63 2.33 -4.47 15.94
CA GLN A 63 2.09 -3.08 16.31
C GLN A 63 1.55 -2.29 15.10
N PRO A 64 0.49 -1.50 15.27
CA PRO A 64 -0.05 -0.70 14.19
C PRO A 64 0.82 0.53 13.90
N ALA A 65 1.10 0.78 12.64
CA ALA A 65 1.73 1.99 12.09
C ALA A 65 0.78 2.67 11.11
N LEU A 66 0.98 3.97 10.90
CA LEU A 66 0.25 4.72 9.86
C LEU A 66 1.16 5.09 8.72
N LYS A 67 0.61 5.00 7.52
CA LYS A 67 1.26 5.40 6.29
C LYS A 67 0.31 6.23 5.45
N VAL A 68 0.75 7.39 4.99
CA VAL A 68 0.02 8.17 3.99
C VAL A 68 0.70 7.99 2.66
N GLU A 69 -0.09 7.52 1.68
CA GLU A 69 0.32 7.37 0.30
C GLU A 69 -0.37 8.40 -0.57
N LEU A 70 0.38 8.98 -1.50
CA LEU A 70 -0.11 9.96 -2.45
C LEU A 70 0.13 9.47 -3.88
N ARG A 71 -0.84 9.70 -4.75
CA ARG A 71 -0.76 9.39 -6.18
C ARG A 71 -1.29 10.55 -7.01
N GLY A 72 -0.45 11.04 -7.92
CA GLY A 72 -0.88 11.89 -9.04
C GLY A 72 -0.98 11.06 -10.32
N ARG A 73 -0.19 11.42 -11.34
CA ARG A 73 -0.09 10.64 -12.59
C ARG A 73 0.76 9.37 -12.50
N GLY A 74 1.60 9.26 -11.48
CA GLY A 74 2.58 8.17 -11.31
C GLY A 74 2.13 7.01 -10.41
N PRO A 75 3.08 6.18 -9.96
CA PRO A 75 2.81 5.18 -8.92
C PRO A 75 2.48 5.84 -7.59
N TRP A 76 1.94 5.05 -6.65
CA TRP A 76 1.77 5.48 -5.27
C TRP A 76 3.13 5.77 -4.64
N ARG A 77 3.25 6.91 -3.94
CA ARG A 77 4.43 7.27 -3.17
C ARG A 77 4.07 7.46 -1.70
N THR A 78 4.93 7.00 -0.80
CA THR A 78 4.80 7.25 0.63
C THR A 78 5.22 8.68 0.92
N VAL A 79 4.34 9.48 1.51
CA VAL A 79 4.64 10.87 1.92
C VAL A 79 4.70 11.04 3.43
N TYR A 80 4.12 10.10 4.18
CA TYR A 80 4.19 10.05 5.63
C TYR A 80 4.28 8.61 6.12
N TYR A 81 5.05 8.41 7.17
CA TYR A 81 5.11 7.18 7.95
C TYR A 81 5.20 7.55 9.42
N LEU A 82 4.22 7.10 10.21
CA LEU A 82 4.24 7.15 11.66
C LEU A 82 4.64 5.77 12.17
N ASP A 83 5.75 5.75 12.90
CA ASP A 83 6.36 4.51 13.34
C ASP A 83 5.60 3.84 14.50
N THR A 84 5.69 2.52 14.58
CA THR A 84 4.99 1.66 15.55
C THR A 84 5.34 1.98 17.00
N GLY A 85 6.54 2.52 17.24
CA GLY A 85 7.04 2.87 18.58
C GLY A 85 6.43 4.12 19.21
N THR A 86 5.57 4.85 18.48
CA THR A 86 5.09 6.19 18.87
C THR A 86 3.66 6.16 19.43
N ASN A 87 3.42 5.38 20.49
CA ASN A 87 2.11 5.26 21.17
C ASN A 87 0.95 4.78 20.26
N ALA A 88 -0.21 4.50 20.88
CA ALA A 88 -1.41 4.02 20.19
C ALA A 88 -1.75 4.87 18.96
N LEU A 89 -2.35 4.24 17.95
CA LEU A 89 -2.85 4.92 16.77
C LEU A 89 -3.64 6.18 17.16
N PRO A 90 -3.41 7.32 16.47
CA PRO A 90 -4.25 8.48 16.69
C PRO A 90 -5.72 8.11 16.51
N PRO A 91 -6.63 8.62 17.37
CA PRO A 91 -8.05 8.34 17.25
C PRO A 91 -8.59 8.98 15.98
N GLU A 92 -9.38 8.21 15.23
CA GLU A 92 -10.10 8.66 14.02
C GLU A 92 -9.19 9.40 13.02
N PRO A 93 -8.16 8.72 12.48
CA PRO A 93 -7.24 9.37 11.56
C PRO A 93 -7.91 9.55 10.19
N GLU A 94 -7.88 10.76 9.66
CA GLU A 94 -8.57 11.14 8.41
C GLU A 94 -7.67 12.02 7.54
N LEU A 95 -7.84 11.93 6.22
CA LEU A 95 -7.17 12.79 5.25
C LEU A 95 -8.04 13.98 4.85
N GLU A 96 -7.45 15.17 4.91
CA GLU A 96 -8.10 16.41 4.49
C GLU A 96 -7.25 17.08 3.39
N TRP A 97 -7.84 17.31 2.22
CA TRP A 97 -7.25 18.16 1.21
C TRP A 97 -7.62 19.62 1.45
N SER A 98 -6.69 20.55 1.20
CA SER A 98 -7.03 21.95 1.05
C SER A 98 -7.85 22.18 -0.22
N ASP A 99 -8.70 23.20 -0.20
CA ASP A 99 -9.57 23.58 -1.32
C ASP A 99 -8.79 23.86 -2.62
N ASP A 100 -7.58 24.42 -2.49
CA ASP A 100 -6.68 24.70 -3.62
C ASP A 100 -5.97 23.44 -4.16
N SER A 101 -6.27 22.25 -3.63
CA SER A 101 -5.67 20.96 -4.01
C SER A 101 -4.14 20.87 -3.84
N ARG A 102 -3.53 21.83 -3.13
CA ARG A 102 -2.08 21.88 -2.94
C ARG A 102 -1.62 21.17 -1.69
N ARG A 103 -2.40 21.20 -0.61
CA ARG A 103 -1.98 20.70 0.69
C ARG A 103 -2.85 19.52 1.09
N LEU A 104 -2.19 18.51 1.63
CA LEU A 104 -2.81 17.34 2.22
C LEU A 104 -2.47 17.34 3.71
N TYR A 105 -3.48 17.18 4.55
CA TYR A 105 -3.34 17.09 6.00
C TYR A 105 -3.80 15.73 6.49
N LEU A 106 -3.13 15.24 7.52
CA LEU A 106 -3.60 14.14 8.34
C LEU A 106 -4.21 14.75 9.60
N ARG A 107 -5.49 14.46 9.83
CA ARG A 107 -6.20 14.82 11.05
C ARG A 107 -6.28 13.63 11.99
N ALA A 108 -6.34 13.93 13.28
CA ALA A 108 -6.62 12.97 14.32
C ALA A 108 -7.32 13.71 15.47
N GLY A 109 -8.43 13.17 15.98
CA GLY A 109 -9.20 13.80 17.05
C GLY A 109 -9.54 15.28 16.78
N GLY A 110 -9.86 15.61 15.54
CA GLY A 110 -10.20 16.98 15.11
C GLY A 110 -9.02 17.92 14.83
N ALA A 111 -7.78 17.58 15.19
CA ALA A 111 -6.59 18.41 14.98
C ALA A 111 -5.74 17.92 13.79
N ARG A 112 -5.10 18.84 13.06
CA ARG A 112 -4.10 18.50 12.02
C ARG A 112 -2.78 18.15 12.70
N ILE A 113 -2.35 16.90 12.59
CA ILE A 113 -1.12 16.39 13.22
C ILE A 113 0.06 16.29 12.25
N TRP A 114 -0.23 16.28 10.95
CA TRP A 114 0.77 16.27 9.89
C TRP A 114 0.22 16.98 8.64
N GLY A 115 1.12 17.53 7.83
CA GLY A 115 0.76 18.17 6.56
C GLY A 115 1.84 18.01 5.50
N TYR A 116 1.43 18.08 4.25
CA TYR A 116 2.27 17.93 3.07
C TYR A 116 1.84 18.87 1.97
N ASP A 117 2.81 19.56 1.39
CA ASP A 117 2.61 20.41 0.23
C ASP A 117 2.92 19.60 -1.03
N ALA A 118 1.91 19.31 -1.84
CA ALA A 118 2.03 18.53 -3.06
C ALA A 118 2.66 19.31 -4.22
N ALA A 119 2.75 20.64 -4.14
CA ALA A 119 3.41 21.48 -5.14
C ALA A 119 4.93 21.50 -4.92
N THR A 120 5.38 21.64 -3.67
CA THR A 120 6.81 21.65 -3.33
C THR A 120 7.36 20.26 -3.01
N GLY A 121 6.49 19.30 -2.69
CA GLY A 121 6.89 17.97 -2.24
C GLY A 121 7.42 17.93 -0.81
N ALA A 122 7.17 18.98 -0.02
CA ALA A 122 7.72 19.14 1.32
C ALA A 122 6.70 18.83 2.42
N ARG A 123 7.21 18.33 3.56
CA ARG A 123 6.45 18.24 4.81
C ARG A 123 6.21 19.62 5.38
N ILE A 124 5.00 19.87 5.86
CA ILE A 124 4.63 21.08 6.59
C ILE A 124 5.00 20.88 8.07
N LEU A 125 5.93 21.68 8.58
CA LEU A 125 6.51 21.52 9.92
C LEU A 125 5.56 21.99 11.05
N SER A 126 4.50 22.72 10.72
CA SER A 126 3.48 23.16 11.67
C SER A 126 2.12 23.28 10.96
N PRO A 127 1.36 22.17 10.86
CA PRO A 127 0.04 22.18 10.23
C PRO A 127 -1.06 22.85 11.09
N SER A 128 -0.71 23.34 12.28
CA SER A 128 -1.61 23.98 13.25
C SER A 128 -1.86 25.46 12.96
N ARG A 129 -2.97 25.76 12.27
CA ARG A 129 -4.09 26.67 12.65
C ARG A 129 -5.11 26.71 11.50
N PRO A 130 -6.43 26.85 11.75
CA PRO A 130 -7.44 27.18 10.74
C PRO A 130 -7.05 28.41 9.91
#